data_AF-A0A1D8PDZ4-F1
#
_entry.id   AF-A0A1D8PDZ4-F1
#
_cell.length_a   1.000
_cell.length_b   1.000
_cell.length_c   1.000
_cell.angle_alpha   90.00
_cell.angle_beta   90.00
_cell.angle_gamma   90.00
#
_symmetry.space_group_name_H-M   'P 1'
#
loop_
_entity.id
_entity.type
_entity.pdbx_description
1 polymer ?
#
loop_
_entity_poly.entity_id
_entity_poly.type
_entity_poly.pdbx_seq_one_letter_code
_entity_poly.pdbx_strand_id
1 'polypeptide(L)' 'MPLTCPLCQTELKLHLLQPELSIISCPSLTCIYPFNLSVDEIHSNNLLVPMTNHDIMNKMKQKFEGTTNITEDTKSIYNE' A
#
# COMPACT_ATOMS: atom_id res chain seq x y z
N MET A 1 14.45 -8.66 -1.48
CA MET A 1 13.81 -9.95 -1.81
C MET A 1 12.31 -9.71 -1.74
N PRO A 2 11.52 -9.95 -2.80
CA PRO A 2 10.08 -9.71 -2.77
C PRO A 2 9.45 -10.61 -1.70
N LEU A 3 8.60 -10.03 -0.86
CA LEU A 3 7.82 -10.77 0.13
C LEU A 3 6.70 -11.49 -0.62
N THR A 4 6.74 -12.82 -0.66
CA THR A 4 5.74 -13.65 -1.34
C THR A 4 4.70 -14.18 -0.36
N CYS A 5 3.43 -14.20 -0.78
CA CYS A 5 2.33 -14.74 0.00
C CYS A 5 2.56 -16.23 0.30
N PRO A 6 2.52 -16.68 1.56
CA PRO A 6 2.73 -18.09 1.90
C PRO A 6 1.61 -19.01 1.40
N LEU A 7 0.43 -18.46 1.06
CA LEU A 7 -0.72 -19.24 0.61
C LEU A 7 -0.76 -19.45 -0.91
N CYS A 8 -0.47 -18.41 -1.69
CA CYS A 8 -0.64 -18.44 -3.15
C CYS A 8 0.58 -17.95 -3.93
N GLN A 9 1.70 -17.66 -3.24
CA GLN A 9 2.98 -17.24 -3.81
C GLN A 9 2.95 -15.91 -4.59
N THR A 10 1.81 -15.23 -4.63
CA THR A 10 1.68 -13.87 -5.18
C THR A 10 2.52 -12.89 -4.37
N GLU A 11 3.14 -11.91 -5.04
CA GLU A 11 3.87 -10.84 -4.38
C GLU A 11 2.95 -10.03 -3.44
N LEU A 12 3.36 -9.93 -2.18
CA LEU A 12 2.64 -9.18 -1.16
C LEU A 12 2.78 -7.68 -1.41
N LYS A 13 1.71 -6.95 -1.10
CA LYS A 13 1.68 -5.49 -1.22
C LYS A 13 1.44 -4.85 0.12
N LEU A 14 1.93 -3.63 0.25
CA LEU A 14 1.63 -2.76 1.38
C LEU A 14 0.31 -2.04 1.11
N HIS A 15 -0.67 -2.23 1.97
CA HIS A 15 -1.98 -1.59 1.93
C HIS A 15 -2.14 -0.68 3.13
N LEU A 16 -2.54 0.58 2.89
CA LEU A 16 -2.81 1.52 3.97
C LEU A 16 -4.13 1.11 4.67
N LEU A 17 -4.09 0.85 5.97
CA LEU A 17 -5.28 0.58 6.78
C LEU A 17 -5.82 1.88 7.39
N GLN A 18 -4.93 2.72 7.89
CA GLN A 18 -5.20 3.99 8.57
C GLN A 18 -4.09 4.99 8.23
N PRO A 19 -4.25 6.31 8.44
CA PRO A 19 -3.23 7.31 8.11
C PRO A 19 -1.84 7.05 8.70
N GLU A 20 -1.74 6.28 9.79
CA GLU A 20 -0.46 5.99 10.44
C GLU A 20 -0.12 4.49 10.43
N LEU A 21 -0.89 3.68 9.71
CA LEU A 21 -0.76 2.22 9.75
C LEU A 21 -1.05 1.59 8.40
N SER A 22 -0.08 0.79 7.94
CA SER A 22 -0.24 -0.09 6.79
C SER A 22 -0.18 -1.56 7.21
N ILE A 23 -0.71 -2.42 6.36
CA ILE A 23 -0.61 -3.88 6.47
C ILE A 23 0.02 -4.46 5.21
N ILE A 24 0.84 -5.49 5.39
CA ILE A 24 1.35 -6.30 4.28
C ILE A 24 0.32 -7.41 4.00
N SER A 25 -0.32 -7.38 2.84
CA SER A 25 -1.34 -8.37 2.46
C SER A 25 -1.23 -8.85 1.03
N CYS A 26 -1.86 -9.99 0.76
CA CYS A 26 -1.95 -10.53 -0.58
C CYS A 26 -2.94 -9.69 -1.39
N PRO A 27 -2.56 -9.21 -2.60
CA PRO A 27 -3.47 -8.45 -3.45
C PRO A 27 -4.47 -9.32 -4.20
N SER A 28 -4.35 -10.65 -4.14
CA SER A 28 -5.27 -11.56 -4.82
C SER A 28 -6.63 -11.57 -4.12
N LEU A 29 -7.71 -11.35 -4.89
CA LEU A 29 -9.08 -11.38 -4.40
C LEU A 29 -9.54 -12.76 -3.91
N THR A 30 -8.80 -13.82 -4.26
CA THR A 30 -9.08 -15.20 -3.83
C THR A 30 -8.18 -15.66 -2.69
N CYS A 31 -7.28 -14.79 -2.21
CA CYS A 31 -6.39 -15.08 -1.10
C CYS A 31 -6.77 -14.24 0.11
N ILE A 32 -6.70 -14.86 1.29
CA ILE A 32 -7.08 -14.23 2.54
C ILE A 32 -5.88 -13.80 3.40
N TYR A 33 -4.64 -13.92 2.91
CA TYR A 33 -3.48 -13.53 3.70
C TYR A 33 -3.36 -12.00 3.86
N PRO A 34 -3.18 -11.46 5.08
CA PRO A 34 -2.92 -12.16 6.34
C PRO A 34 -4.15 -12.30 7.23
N PHE A 35 -5.35 -11.98 6.74
CA PHE A 35 -6.61 -12.07 7.48
C PHE A 35 -7.02 -13.49 7.89
N ASN A 36 -6.25 -14.51 7.49
CA ASN A 36 -6.34 -15.86 8.02
C ASN A 36 -5.59 -16.07 9.35
N LEU A 37 -4.78 -15.09 9.78
CA LEU A 37 -4.01 -15.12 11.01
C LEU A 37 -4.76 -14.39 12.13
N SER A 38 -4.47 -14.78 13.37
CA SER A 38 -4.88 -14.01 14.54
C SER A 38 -4.16 -12.65 14.60
N VAL A 39 -4.71 -11.71 15.36
CA VAL A 39 -4.08 -10.38 15.54
C VAL A 39 -2.66 -10.52 16.11
N ASP A 40 -2.46 -11.42 17.08
CA ASP A 40 -1.13 -11.70 17.66
C ASP A 40 -0.13 -12.24 16.63
N GLU A 41 -0.59 -13.10 15.72
CA GLU A 41 0.23 -13.59 14.60
C GLU A 41 0.56 -12.47 13.61
N ILE A 42 -0.38 -11.58 13.31
CA ILE A 42 -0.13 -10.41 12.44
C ILE A 42 0.94 -9.50 13.06
N HIS A 43 0.87 -9.25 14.37
CA HIS A 43 1.89 -8.48 15.10
C HIS A 43 3.24 -9.19 15.14
N SER A 44 3.28 -10.47 15.53
CA SER A 44 4.53 -11.23 15.66
C SER A 44 5.25 -11.45 14.32
N ASN A 45 4.51 -11.50 13.20
CA ASN A 45 5.07 -11.57 11.86
C ASN A 45 5.44 -10.20 11.26
N ASN A 46 5.35 -9.10 12.03
CA ASN A 46 5.64 -7.74 11.59
C ASN A 46 4.88 -7.33 10.31
N LEU A 47 3.63 -7.77 10.18
CA LEU A 47 2.80 -7.47 9.01
C LEU A 47 2.13 -6.11 9.10
N LEU A 48 2.11 -5.50 10.28
CA LEU A 48 1.70 -4.12 10.49
C LEU A 48 2.92 -3.20 10.43
N VAL A 49 2.85 -2.21 9.55
CA VAL A 49 3.92 -1.27 9.29
C VAL A 49 3.43 0.13 9.65
N PRO A 50 3.99 0.76 10.70
CA PRO A 50 3.73 2.16 11.01
C PRO A 50 4.09 3.05 9.83
N MET A 51 3.27 4.07 9.59
CA MET A 51 3.46 5.04 8.51
C MET A 51 3.50 6.44 9.07
N THR A 52 4.39 7.28 8.56
CA THR A 52 4.29 8.72 8.76
C THR A 52 3.58 9.37 7.58
N ASN A 53 3.03 10.58 7.78
CA ASN A 53 2.52 11.38 6.68
C ASN A 53 3.59 11.58 5.59
N HIS A 54 4.86 11.72 5.96
CA HIS A 54 5.96 11.83 5.00
C HIS A 54 6.08 10.56 4.12
N ASP A 55 5.98 9.37 4.73
CA ASP A 55 6.05 8.10 4.01
C ASP A 55 4.89 7.91 3.04
N ILE A 56 3.68 8.30 3.46
CA ILE A 56 2.49 8.26 2.61
C ILE A 56 2.66 9.19 1.42
N MET A 57 3.08 10.44 1.67
CA MET A 57 3.28 11.41 0.61
C MET A 57 4.36 10.96 -0.38
N ASN A 58 5.44 10.36 0.10
CA ASN A 58 6.48 9.80 -0.77
C ASN A 58 5.97 8.64 -1.62
N LYS A 59 5.20 7.71 -1.04
CA LYS A 59 4.58 6.60 -1.80
C LYS A 59 3.56 7.10 -2.82
N MET A 60 2.79 8.12 -2.47
CA MET A 60 1.86 8.77 -3.40
C MET A 60 2.63 9.40 -4.57
N LYS A 61 3.66 10.20 -4.29
CA LYS A 61 4.52 10.81 -5.32
C LYS A 61 5.07 9.77 -6.29
N GLN A 62 5.63 8.67 -5.78
CA GLN A 62 6.14 7.57 -6.62
C GLN A 62 5.06 6.97 -7.53
N LYS A 63 3.82 6.84 -7.05
CA LYS A 63 2.70 6.38 -7.87
C LYS A 63 2.32 7.37 -8.96
N PHE A 64 2.35 8.68 -8.66
CA PHE A 64 2.06 9.73 -9.63
C PHE A 64 3.17 9.92 -10.67
N GLU A 65 4.44 9.77 -10.28
CA GLU A 65 5.59 9.82 -11.21
C GLU A 65 5.49 8.78 -12.33
N GLY A 66 4.91 7.59 -12.04
CA GLY A 66 4.64 6.57 -13.06
C GLY A 66 3.40 6.81 -13.92
N THR A 67 2.59 7.82 -13.61
CA THR A 67 1.28 8.08 -14.25
C THR A 67 1.24 9.39 -15.03
N THR A 68 2.38 10.01 -15.34
CA THR A 68 2.47 11.26 -16.13
C THR A 68 2.12 11.02 -17.62
N ASN A 69 0.86 10.67 -17.87
CA ASN A 69 0.04 11.00 -19.02
C ASN A 69 -1.20 11.80 -18.54
N ILE A 70 -1.06 12.56 -17.45
CA ILE A 70 -2.05 13.57 -17.10
C ILE A 70 -1.76 14.76 -18.02
N THR A 71 -2.47 14.82 -19.14
CA THR A 71 -2.49 15.94 -20.07
C THR A 71 -2.77 17.24 -19.30
N GLU A 72 -2.09 18.32 -19.69
CA GLU A 72 -2.06 19.63 -19.01
C GLU A 72 -3.39 20.43 -19.03
N ASP A 73 -4.56 19.79 -19.00
CA ASP A 73 -5.86 20.46 -19.13
C ASP A 73 -6.50 20.93 -17.82
N THR A 74 -5.76 21.00 -16.71
CA THR A 74 -6.32 21.50 -15.42
C THR A 74 -5.52 22.63 -14.77
N LYS A 75 -4.63 23.30 -15.52
CA LYS A 75 -3.92 24.51 -15.05
C LYS A 75 -4.76 25.81 -15.08
N SER A 76 -6.07 25.77 -15.33
CA SER A 76 -6.89 27.00 -15.46
C SER A 76 -7.92 27.27 -14.35
N ILE A 77 -7.85 26.62 -13.18
CA ILE A 77 -8.86 26.83 -12.10
C ILE A 77 -8.35 27.73 -10.95
N TYR A 78 -7.09 28.18 -11.00
CA TYR A 78 -6.56 29.16 -10.03
C TYR A 78 -5.77 30.26 -10.76
N ASN A 79 -6.49 31.19 -11.38
CA ASN A 79 -5.99 32.51 -11.77
C ASN A 79 -7.20 33.45 -11.84
N GLU A 80 -7.59 33.98 -10.68
CA GLU A 80 -8.09 35.34 -10.39
C GLU A 80 -8.69 35.38 -8.98
#